data_AF-A0A7R9IBV6-F1
#
_entry.id   AF-A0A7R9IBV6-F1
#
_cell.length_a   1.000
_cell.length_b   1.000
_cell.length_c   1.000
_cell.angle_alpha   90.00
_cell.angle_beta   90.00
_cell.angle_gamma   90.00
#
_symmetry.space_group_name_H-M   'P 1'
#
loop_
_entity.id
_entity.type
_entity.pdbx_description
1 polymer ?
#
loop_
_entity_poly.entity_id
_entity_poly.type
_entity_poly.pdbx_seq_one_letter_code
_entity_poly.pdbx_strand_id
1 'polypeptide(L)'
;MASSDTAQVSSLPLPPVQYINQYTDENIRRGRAPRPPPVIHDTYSMFGNAFNADDTIIRPLESQGIKRLYPQHFDRRRELRKLNHSLLVNFLDLLDLLVQCPDSPRRQEKVEDLSLLFIHIHHLLNEFRPHQARETLRVMMELQRRQRTETAQRFQKHLDKVCS
;
A
#
# COMPACT_ATOMS: atom_id res chain seq x y z
N MET A 1 58.31 4.96 6.50
CA MET A 1 57.19 4.61 5.61
C MET A 1 55.94 4.53 6.48
N ALA A 2 55.11 5.57 6.48
CA ALA A 2 53.87 5.58 7.24
C ALA A 2 52.77 5.06 6.31
N SER A 3 52.23 3.88 6.64
CA SER A 3 51.08 3.27 5.98
C SER A 3 49.85 4.14 6.20
N SER A 4 49.30 4.66 5.10
CA SER A 4 48.01 5.34 5.07
C SER A 4 46.89 4.31 5.29
N ASP A 5 46.29 4.31 6.49
CA ASP A 5 45.08 3.55 6.75
C ASP A 5 43.95 4.06 5.84
N THR A 6 43.53 3.22 4.91
CA THR A 6 42.36 3.45 4.06
C THR A 6 41.13 3.49 4.95
N ALA A 7 40.64 4.70 5.23
CA ALA A 7 39.38 4.90 5.94
C ALA A 7 38.24 4.22 5.18
N GLN A 8 37.66 3.17 5.77
CA GLN A 8 36.42 2.57 5.28
C GLN A 8 35.30 3.61 5.38
N VAL A 9 34.93 4.19 4.24
CA VAL A 9 33.76 5.08 4.15
C VAL A 9 32.52 4.21 4.04
N SER A 10 31.71 4.14 5.10
CA SER A 10 30.38 3.52 5.06
C SER A 10 29.47 4.31 4.10
N SER A 11 28.76 3.60 3.21
CA SER A 11 27.82 4.18 2.23
C SER A 11 26.46 4.56 2.83
N LEU A 12 26.20 4.17 4.08
CA LEU A 12 24.96 4.46 4.79
C LEU A 12 25.17 5.60 5.79
N PRO A 13 24.17 6.50 5.96
CA PRO A 13 24.26 7.57 6.94
C PRO A 13 24.49 6.99 8.33
N LEU A 14 25.36 7.64 9.11
CA LEU A 14 25.53 7.28 10.51
C LEU A 14 24.18 7.40 11.22
N PRO A 15 23.90 6.50 12.18
CA PRO A 15 22.66 6.55 12.88
C PRO A 15 22.56 7.87 13.69
N PRO A 16 21.34 8.33 14.01
CA PRO A 16 21.16 9.65 14.62
C PRO A 16 21.77 9.72 16.02
N VAL A 17 23.01 10.21 16.13
CA VAL A 17 23.80 10.22 17.37
C VAL A 17 23.13 10.97 18.52
N GLN A 18 22.32 11.98 18.18
CA GLN A 18 21.52 12.76 19.13
C GLN A 18 20.55 11.89 19.93
N TYR A 19 20.06 10.80 19.35
CA TYR A 19 19.16 9.86 20.02
C TYR A 19 19.94 8.73 20.70
N ILE A 20 20.91 8.13 20.02
CA ILE A 20 21.66 6.97 20.54
C ILE A 20 22.32 7.26 21.88
N ASN A 21 22.94 8.43 22.02
CA ASN A 21 23.64 8.81 23.26
C ASN A 21 22.73 8.88 24.49
N GLN A 22 21.41 8.95 24.30
CA GLN A 22 20.44 9.01 25.39
C GLN A 22 20.05 7.61 25.92
N TYR A 23 20.32 6.55 25.17
CA TYR A 23 19.99 5.15 25.52
C TYR A 23 21.17 4.40 26.13
N THR A 24 21.67 4.88 27.27
CA THR A 24 22.67 4.15 28.09
C THR A 24 21.99 3.27 29.14
N ASP A 25 22.65 2.22 29.61
CA ASP A 25 22.13 1.32 30.66
C ASP A 25 21.71 2.09 31.92
N GLU A 26 22.48 3.12 32.29
CA GLU A 26 22.18 3.98 33.44
C GLU A 26 20.90 4.81 33.22
N ASN A 27 20.73 5.40 32.03
CA ASN A 27 19.54 6.19 31.69
C ASN A 27 18.29 5.32 31.59
N ILE A 28 18.41 4.10 31.06
CA ILE A 28 17.32 3.13 30.99
C ILE A 28 16.91 2.72 32.41
N ARG A 29 17.88 2.34 33.25
CA ARG A 29 17.61 1.95 34.65
C ARG A 29 16.97 3.08 35.46
N ARG A 30 17.33 4.34 35.16
CA ARG A 30 16.76 5.53 35.80
C ARG A 30 15.50 6.08 35.12
N GLY A 31 15.01 5.44 34.06
CA GLY A 31 13.83 5.88 33.31
C GLY A 31 13.99 7.24 32.62
N ARG A 32 15.23 7.68 32.38
CA ARG A 32 15.57 8.95 31.71
C ARG A 32 15.76 8.82 30.20
N ALA A 33 15.76 7.60 29.67
CA ALA A 33 15.74 7.38 28.22
C ALA A 33 14.47 8.03 27.63
N PRO A 34 14.61 8.82 26.55
CA PRO A 34 13.47 9.49 25.93
C PRO A 34 12.45 8.46 25.46
N ARG A 35 11.16 8.75 25.69
CA ARG A 35 10.09 7.92 25.11
C ARG A 35 9.98 8.21 23.61
N PRO A 36 9.44 7.28 22.81
CA PRO A 36 9.09 7.57 21.43
C PRO A 36 8.27 8.86 21.32
N PRO A 37 8.49 9.67 20.27
CA PRO A 37 7.67 10.85 20.06
C PRO A 37 6.19 10.47 19.98
N PRO A 38 5.28 11.35 20.45
CA PRO A 38 3.85 11.09 20.37
C PRO A 38 3.41 10.93 18.91
N VAL A 39 2.34 10.17 18.70
CA VAL A 39 1.75 9.98 17.37
C VAL A 39 1.34 11.35 16.83
N ILE A 40 1.75 11.65 15.59
CA ILE A 40 1.35 12.86 14.91
C ILE A 40 -0.12 12.70 14.52
N HIS A 41 -0.99 13.53 15.08
CA HIS A 41 -2.43 13.58 14.75
C HIS A 41 -2.76 14.60 13.66
N ASP A 42 -1.75 15.31 13.17
CA ASP A 42 -1.89 16.40 12.22
C ASP A 42 -1.24 16.01 10.89
N THR A 43 -0.68 16.98 10.18
CA THR A 43 -0.04 16.80 8.88
C THR A 43 1.41 16.29 9.03
N TYR A 44 1.80 15.28 8.26
CA TYR A 44 3.19 14.81 8.15
C TYR A 44 3.66 14.81 6.70
N SER A 45 4.96 15.05 6.47
CA SER A 45 5.56 14.95 5.13
C SER A 45 6.20 13.59 4.93
N MET A 46 5.86 12.92 3.84
CA MET A 46 6.44 11.63 3.45
C MET A 46 6.75 11.66 1.95
N PHE A 47 8.02 11.44 1.60
CA PHE A 47 8.52 11.48 0.22
C PHE A 47 8.14 12.77 -0.54
N GLY A 48 8.23 13.93 0.14
CA GLY A 48 7.90 15.23 -0.45
C GLY A 48 6.40 15.54 -0.54
N ASN A 49 5.53 14.65 -0.07
CA ASN A 49 4.08 14.86 -0.04
C ASN A 49 3.62 15.11 1.40
N ALA A 50 2.81 16.15 1.61
CA ALA A 50 2.14 16.40 2.89
C ALA A 50 0.88 15.52 3.00
N PHE A 51 0.73 14.78 4.09
CA PHE A 51 -0.38 13.88 4.41
C PHE A 51 -1.06 14.33 5.70
N ASN A 52 -2.39 14.36 5.73
CA ASN A 52 -3.15 14.59 6.96
C ASN A 52 -3.47 13.25 7.63
N ALA A 53 -3.43 13.18 8.96
CA ALA A 53 -3.79 11.98 9.70
C ALA A 53 -5.26 11.57 9.54
N ASP A 54 -6.15 12.53 9.27
CA ASP A 54 -7.59 12.32 9.10
C ASP A 54 -8.02 12.06 7.64
N ASP A 55 -7.12 12.26 6.66
CA ASP A 55 -7.46 12.04 5.26
C ASP A 55 -7.77 10.56 5.00
N THR A 56 -8.77 10.32 4.16
CA THR A 56 -8.95 8.98 3.59
C THR A 56 -7.64 8.54 2.96
N ILE A 57 -7.17 7.33 3.34
CA ILE A 57 -5.90 6.72 2.85
C ILE A 57 -5.74 6.88 1.33
N ILE A 58 -6.87 6.92 0.61
CA ILE A 58 -6.94 7.14 -0.82
C ILE A 58 -7.52 8.51 -1.07
N ARG A 59 -6.72 9.38 -1.70
CA ARG A 59 -7.16 10.72 -2.08
C ARG A 59 -8.16 10.65 -3.24
N PRO A 60 -9.23 11.47 -3.23
CA PRO A 60 -10.14 11.59 -4.37
C PRO A 60 -9.41 12.03 -5.63
N LEU A 61 -9.84 11.55 -6.80
CA LEU A 61 -9.29 11.97 -8.10
C LEU A 61 -9.41 13.49 -8.31
N GLU A 62 -10.49 14.07 -7.81
CA GLU A 62 -10.82 15.49 -7.92
C GLU A 62 -9.79 16.37 -7.18
N SER A 63 -9.24 15.87 -6.07
CA SER A 63 -8.18 16.55 -5.32
C SER A 63 -6.85 16.62 -6.07
N GLN A 64 -6.70 15.79 -7.11
CA GLN A 64 -5.53 15.75 -8.00
C GLN A 64 -5.79 16.47 -9.32
N GLY A 65 -6.93 17.17 -9.44
CA GLY A 65 -7.35 17.83 -10.68
C GLY A 65 -7.85 16.87 -11.76
N ILE A 66 -8.10 15.60 -11.43
CA ILE A 66 -8.51 14.58 -12.39
C ILE A 66 -10.04 14.46 -12.36
N LYS A 67 -10.68 14.75 -13.49
CA LYS A 67 -12.13 14.59 -13.64
C LYS A 67 -12.49 13.11 -13.66
N ARG A 68 -13.41 12.72 -12.78
CA ARG A 68 -13.90 11.35 -12.69
C ARG A 68 -14.63 10.92 -13.96
N LEU A 69 -14.28 9.74 -14.48
CA LEU A 69 -14.92 9.13 -15.66
C LEU A 69 -16.20 8.33 -15.34
N TYR A 70 -16.56 8.16 -14.07
CA TYR A 70 -17.69 7.35 -13.62
C TYR A 70 -18.52 8.08 -12.53
N PRO A 71 -19.83 7.77 -12.39
CA PRO A 71 -20.70 8.44 -11.43
C PRO A 71 -20.34 8.11 -9.97
N GLN A 72 -20.80 8.91 -9.01
CA GLN A 72 -20.46 8.75 -7.59
C GLN A 72 -21.09 7.49 -6.95
N HIS A 73 -22.26 7.06 -7.46
CA HIS A 73 -22.90 5.80 -7.08
C HIS A 73 -22.85 4.81 -8.25
N PHE A 74 -22.14 3.71 -8.04
CA PHE A 74 -21.91 2.74 -9.11
C PHE A 74 -21.53 1.36 -8.55
N ASP A 75 -21.72 0.34 -9.38
CA ASP A 75 -21.16 -0.99 -9.12
C ASP A 75 -19.69 -1.00 -9.56
N ARG A 76 -18.79 -1.04 -8.57
CA ARG A 76 -17.32 -1.07 -8.77
C ARG A 76 -16.89 -2.17 -9.73
N ARG A 77 -17.50 -3.35 -9.66
CA ARG A 77 -17.13 -4.49 -10.53
C ARG A 77 -17.54 -4.24 -11.97
N ARG A 78 -18.68 -3.57 -12.18
CA ARG A 78 -19.15 -3.21 -13.52
C ARG A 78 -18.30 -2.10 -14.13
N GLU A 79 -18.00 -1.05 -13.36
CA GLU A 79 -17.18 0.06 -13.84
C GLU A 79 -15.73 -0.35 -14.11
N LEU A 80 -15.13 -1.20 -13.25
CA LEU A 80 -13.79 -1.75 -13.53
C LEU A 80 -13.76 -2.53 -14.84
N ARG A 81 -14.80 -3.32 -15.15
CA ARG A 81 -14.91 -4.04 -16.42
C ARG A 81 -15.05 -3.11 -17.62
N LYS A 82 -15.85 -2.05 -17.50
CA LYS A 82 -15.97 -1.03 -18.54
C LYS A 82 -14.65 -0.31 -18.80
N LEU A 83 -13.95 0.12 -17.75
CA LEU A 83 -12.64 0.76 -17.87
C LEU A 83 -11.61 -0.17 -18.50
N ASN A 84 -11.60 -1.45 -18.11
CA ASN A 84 -10.71 -2.44 -18.71
C ASN A 84 -11.00 -2.68 -20.20
N HIS A 85 -12.28 -2.68 -20.59
CA HIS A 85 -12.65 -2.77 -22.00
C HIS A 85 -12.22 -1.51 -22.77
N SER A 86 -12.46 -0.32 -22.21
CA SER A 86 -12.03 0.95 -22.79
C SER A 86 -10.50 1.04 -22.96
N LEU A 87 -9.75 0.50 -21.98
CA LEU A 87 -8.30 0.39 -22.03
C LEU A 87 -7.84 -0.48 -23.22
N LEU A 88 -8.46 -1.65 -23.39
CA LEU A 88 -8.13 -2.54 -24.51
C LEU A 88 -8.41 -1.88 -25.86
N VAL A 89 -9.58 -1.26 -26.02
CA VAL A 89 -9.95 -0.58 -27.28
C VAL A 89 -8.98 0.57 -27.57
N ASN A 90 -8.66 1.41 -26.58
CA ASN A 90 -7.68 2.49 -26.77
C ASN A 90 -6.28 2.00 -27.12
N PHE A 91 -5.87 0.86 -26.57
CA PHE A 91 -4.60 0.25 -26.92
C PHE A 91 -4.58 -0.25 -28.37
N LEU A 92 -5.67 -0.88 -28.83
CA LEU A 92 -5.79 -1.30 -30.23
C LEU A 92 -5.80 -0.09 -31.18
N ASP A 93 -6.56 0.96 -30.86
CA ASP A 93 -6.56 2.20 -31.64
C ASP A 93 -5.15 2.82 -31.74
N LEU A 94 -4.37 2.75 -30.65
CA LEU A 94 -2.99 3.23 -30.63
C LEU A 94 -2.10 2.38 -31.56
N LEU A 95 -2.24 1.06 -31.54
CA LEU A 95 -1.50 0.17 -32.44
C LEU A 95 -1.84 0.47 -33.91
N ASP A 96 -3.13 0.59 -34.24
CA ASP A 96 -3.57 0.92 -35.60
C ASP A 96 -3.01 2.28 -36.05
N LEU A 97 -2.99 3.26 -35.15
CA LEU A 97 -2.42 4.59 -35.42
C LEU A 97 -0.90 4.52 -35.67
N LEU A 98 -0.18 3.71 -34.91
CA LEU A 98 1.27 3.50 -35.09
C LEU A 98 1.59 2.82 -36.42
N VAL A 99 0.74 1.90 -36.87
CA VAL A 99 0.91 1.23 -38.17
C VAL A 99 0.63 2.19 -39.33
N GLN A 100 -0.39 3.04 -39.22
CA GLN A 100 -0.80 3.94 -40.30
C GLN A 100 0.05 5.22 -40.36
N CYS A 101 0.25 5.90 -39.24
CA CYS A 101 0.89 7.22 -39.16
C CYS A 101 1.67 7.39 -37.82
N PRO A 102 2.88 6.82 -37.70
CA PRO A 102 3.63 6.76 -36.43
C PRO A 102 4.06 8.14 -35.87
N ASP A 103 4.22 9.13 -36.75
CA ASP A 103 4.64 10.49 -36.39
C ASP A 103 3.47 11.44 -36.11
N SER A 104 2.23 10.93 -36.12
CA SER A 104 1.05 11.73 -35.85
C SER A 104 1.02 12.22 -34.40
N PRO A 105 0.72 13.50 -34.13
CA PRO A 105 0.58 14.02 -32.76
C PRO A 105 -0.54 13.30 -31.98
N ARG A 106 -1.51 12.69 -32.69
CA ARG A 106 -2.59 11.88 -32.10
C ARG A 106 -2.08 10.65 -31.33
N ARG A 107 -0.84 10.21 -31.57
CA ARG A 107 -0.17 9.18 -30.75
C ARG A 107 -0.07 9.62 -29.29
N GLN A 108 0.33 10.87 -29.07
CA GLN A 108 0.52 11.43 -27.73
C GLN A 108 -0.82 11.52 -26.98
N GLU A 109 -1.88 11.97 -27.67
CA GLU A 109 -3.25 12.01 -27.14
C GLU A 109 -3.70 10.62 -26.67
N LYS A 110 -3.49 9.58 -27.50
CA LYS A 110 -3.85 8.19 -27.13
C LYS A 110 -3.06 7.66 -25.94
N VAL A 111 -1.78 8.03 -25.79
CA VAL A 111 -0.97 7.64 -24.63
C VAL A 111 -1.46 8.35 -23.36
N GLU A 112 -1.88 9.60 -23.46
CA GLU A 112 -2.49 10.36 -22.36
C GLU A 112 -3.84 9.74 -21.94
N ASP A 113 -4.69 9.36 -22.91
CA ASP A 113 -5.95 8.66 -22.65
C ASP A 113 -5.71 7.33 -21.90
N LEU A 114 -4.72 6.54 -22.33
CA LEU A 114 -4.34 5.29 -21.65
C LEU A 114 -3.87 5.56 -20.22
N SER A 115 -3.02 6.58 -20.03
CA SER A 115 -2.53 6.98 -18.71
C SER A 115 -3.68 7.35 -17.78
N LEU A 116 -4.65 8.11 -18.30
CA LEU A 116 -5.86 8.49 -17.57
C LEU A 116 -6.69 7.25 -17.17
N LEU A 117 -6.88 6.30 -18.08
CA LEU A 117 -7.59 5.05 -17.81
C LEU A 117 -6.91 4.23 -16.71
N PHE A 118 -5.58 4.13 -16.73
CA PHE A 118 -4.82 3.45 -15.68
C PHE A 118 -5.00 4.12 -14.33
N ILE A 119 -4.91 5.45 -14.25
CA ILE A 119 -5.12 6.19 -13.00
C ILE A 119 -6.51 5.88 -12.41
N HIS A 120 -7.55 5.88 -13.24
CA HIS A 120 -8.91 5.56 -12.81
C HIS A 120 -9.05 4.12 -12.32
N ILE A 121 -8.46 3.15 -13.02
CA ILE A 121 -8.44 1.74 -12.61
C ILE A 121 -7.73 1.58 -11.27
N HIS A 122 -6.55 2.19 -11.11
CA HIS A 122 -5.78 2.14 -9.87
C HIS A 122 -6.54 2.74 -8.70
N HIS A 123 -7.15 3.90 -8.89
CA HIS A 123 -7.96 4.55 -7.87
C HIS A 123 -9.13 3.64 -7.46
N LEU A 124 -9.85 3.06 -8.41
CA LEU A 124 -10.98 2.19 -8.12
C LEU A 124 -10.58 0.90 -7.37
N LEU A 125 -9.44 0.31 -7.73
CA LEU A 125 -8.88 -0.84 -7.02
C LEU A 125 -8.47 -0.47 -5.60
N ASN A 126 -7.85 0.71 -5.43
CA ASN A 126 -7.49 1.22 -4.14
C ASN A 126 -8.74 1.39 -3.28
N GLU A 127 -9.81 2.03 -3.78
CA GLU A 127 -11.08 2.21 -3.04
C GLU A 127 -11.67 0.86 -2.56
N PHE A 128 -11.34 -0.25 -3.22
CA PHE A 128 -11.78 -1.59 -2.85
C PHE A 128 -10.92 -2.27 -1.77
N ARG A 129 -9.68 -1.83 -1.54
CA ARG A 129 -8.74 -2.45 -0.57
C ARG A 129 -9.31 -2.60 0.84
N PRO A 130 -10.01 -1.60 1.43
CA PRO A 130 -10.58 -1.76 2.77
C PRO A 130 -11.63 -2.88 2.84
N HIS A 131 -12.41 -3.08 1.78
CA HIS A 131 -13.36 -4.18 1.70
C HIS A 131 -12.62 -5.53 1.62
N GLN A 132 -11.61 -5.63 0.76
CA GLN A 132 -10.77 -6.83 0.65
C GLN A 132 -10.09 -7.20 1.98
N ALA A 133 -9.59 -6.21 2.72
CA ALA A 133 -8.97 -6.43 4.04
C ALA A 133 -9.97 -7.04 5.04
N ARG A 134 -11.23 -6.56 5.05
CA ARG A 134 -12.30 -7.11 5.89
C ARG A 134 -12.65 -8.56 5.52
N GLU A 135 -12.78 -8.85 4.23
CA GLU A 135 -13.05 -10.23 3.78
C GLU A 135 -11.88 -11.17 4.12
N THR A 136 -10.64 -10.70 3.98
CA THR A 136 -9.45 -11.46 4.37
C THR A 136 -9.44 -11.76 5.87
N LEU A 137 -9.77 -10.76 6.70
CA LEU A 137 -9.87 -10.94 8.15
C LEU A 137 -10.96 -11.94 8.52
N ARG A 138 -12.12 -11.87 7.86
CA ARG A 138 -13.22 -12.81 8.06
C ARG A 138 -12.78 -14.25 7.79
N VAL A 139 -12.18 -14.50 6.63
CA VAL A 139 -11.68 -15.84 6.25
C VAL A 139 -10.64 -16.34 7.26
N MET A 140 -9.74 -15.46 7.72
CA MET A 140 -8.77 -15.79 8.75
C MET A 140 -9.42 -16.21 10.07
N MET A 141 -10.44 -15.47 10.54
CA MET A 141 -11.18 -15.80 11.75
C MET A 141 -11.95 -17.12 11.62
N GLU A 142 -12.56 -17.38 10.46
CA GLU A 142 -13.25 -18.64 10.17
C GLU A 142 -12.27 -19.84 10.23
N LEU A 143 -11.06 -19.68 9.69
CA LEU A 143 -10.00 -20.69 9.78
C LEU A 143 -9.56 -20.93 11.22
N GLN A 144 -9.31 -19.87 12.01
CA GLN A 144 -8.94 -19.99 13.42
C GLN A 144 -10.01 -20.72 14.22
N ARG A 145 -11.29 -20.41 13.98
CA ARG A 145 -12.41 -21.11 14.63
C ARG A 145 -12.39 -22.60 14.29
N ARG A 146 -12.22 -22.96 13.01
CA ARG A 146 -12.16 -24.35 12.56
C ARG A 146 -11.03 -25.11 13.24
N GLN A 147 -9.82 -24.54 13.26
CA GLN A 147 -8.65 -25.13 13.91
C GLN A 147 -8.87 -25.37 15.41
N ARG A 148 -9.48 -24.41 16.12
CA ARG A 148 -9.80 -24.57 17.55
C ARG A 148 -10.79 -25.70 17.78
N THR A 149 -11.85 -25.79 16.99
CA THR A 149 -12.84 -26.87 17.08
C THR A 149 -12.22 -28.23 16.77
N GLU A 150 -11.45 -28.36 15.70
CA GLU A 150 -10.74 -29.61 15.36
C GLU A 150 -9.78 -30.05 16.47
N THR A 151 -9.05 -29.08 17.05
CA THR A 151 -8.10 -29.35 18.14
C THR A 151 -8.83 -29.83 19.40
N ALA A 152 -9.92 -29.18 19.80
CA ALA A 152 -10.74 -29.60 20.94
C ALA A 152 -11.31 -31.02 20.73
N GLN A 153 -11.81 -31.32 19.53
CA GLN A 153 -12.30 -32.66 19.19
C GLN A 153 -11.20 -33.73 19.25
N ARG A 154 -9.99 -33.41 18.80
CA ARG A 154 -8.83 -34.33 18.91
C ARG A 154 -8.48 -34.59 20.37
N PHE A 155 -8.45 -33.56 21.22
CA PHE A 155 -8.22 -33.72 22.64
C PHE A 155 -9.29 -34.59 23.30
N GLN A 156 -10.57 -34.36 23.00
CA GLN A 156 -11.66 -35.17 23.55
C GLN A 156 -11.51 -36.65 23.16
N LYS A 157 -11.24 -36.95 21.88
CA LYS A 157 -11.00 -38.32 21.41
C LYS A 157 -9.82 -38.99 22.12
N HIS A 158 -8.76 -38.24 22.39
CA HIS A 158 -7.60 -38.75 23.13
C HIS A 158 -7.94 -39.03 24.59
N LEU A 159 -8.69 -38.15 25.26
CA LEU A 159 -9.16 -38.35 26.62
C LEU A 159 -10.05 -39.60 26.72
N ASP A 160 -11.04 -39.74 25.84
CA ASP A 160 -11.94 -40.88 25.83
C ASP A 160 -11.16 -42.21 25.69
N LYS A 161 -10.11 -42.22 24.87
CA LYS A 161 -9.24 -43.39 24.66
C LYS A 161 -8.36 -43.74 25.88
N VAL A 162 -7.97 -42.76 26.68
CA VAL A 162 -7.12 -42.98 27.88
C VAL A 162 -7.96 -43.35 29.10
N CYS A 163 -9.20 -42.84 29.17
CA CYS A 163 -10.13 -43.13 30.25
C CYS A 163 -10.95 -44.41 30.05
N SER A 164 -10.84 -45.07 28.90
CA SER A 164 -11.43 -46.40 28.62
C SER A 164 -10.40 -47.51 28.79
#